data_AF-A0A820NRI5-F1
#
_entry.id   AF-A0A820NRI5-F1
#
_cell.length_a   1.000
_cell.length_b   1.000
_cell.length_c   1.000
_cell.angle_alpha   90.00
_cell.angle_beta   90.00
_cell.angle_gamma   90.00
#
_symmetry.space_group_name_H-M   'P 1'
#
loop_
_entity.id
_entity.type
_entity.pdbx_description
1 polymer ?
#
loop_
_entity_poly.entity_id
_entity_poly.type
_entity_poly.pdbx_seq_one_letter_code
_entity_poly.pdbx_strand_id
1 'polypeptide(L)'
;MVSSLPFATNKYSLIEQLVLKNHIRLDTLYIILSYVPQIRRLSISYLLAPEKRQDMTFSITLNNLTYMSLKLNYFGFHHFELLAKDLFHNLQVLCLYASAEITYLDANRWQNLILSHIPNLTIFDFEYVYFKWSKKNMMSAYKNLIKNFNCSFWIERQ
;
A
#
# COMPACT_ATOMS: atom_id res chain seq x y z
N MET A 1 23.08 7.70 -20.54
CA MET A 1 23.60 7.75 -19.16
C MET A 1 22.45 8.12 -18.25
N VAL A 2 21.98 7.20 -17.42
CA VAL A 2 20.96 7.51 -16.40
C VAL A 2 21.72 8.00 -15.18
N SER A 3 21.71 9.30 -14.94
CA SER A 3 22.27 9.88 -13.71
C SER A 3 21.42 9.41 -12.54
N SER A 4 21.94 8.51 -11.71
CA SER A 4 21.30 8.12 -10.45
C SER A 4 21.33 9.34 -9.52
N LEU A 5 20.16 9.78 -9.06
CA LEU A 5 20.07 10.84 -8.06
C LEU A 5 20.81 10.41 -6.78
N PRO A 6 21.62 11.29 -6.17
CA PRO A 6 22.36 10.94 -4.95
C PRO A 6 21.41 10.78 -3.77
N PHE A 7 21.57 9.73 -2.96
CA PHE A 7 20.75 9.50 -1.76
C PHE A 7 20.65 10.76 -0.87
N ALA A 8 19.46 11.04 -0.35
CA ALA A 8 19.17 12.24 0.40
C ALA A 8 20.07 12.40 1.64
N THR A 9 20.79 13.52 1.73
CA THR A 9 21.53 13.93 2.95
C THR A 9 20.73 14.91 3.81
N ASN A 10 19.63 15.46 3.27
CA ASN A 10 18.83 16.48 3.93
C ASN A 10 17.74 15.85 4.81
N LYS A 11 18.04 15.73 6.11
CA LYS A 11 17.08 15.26 7.13
C LYS A 11 15.99 16.30 7.49
N TYR A 12 16.04 17.50 6.92
CA TYR A 12 15.23 18.66 7.30
C TYR A 12 14.09 18.99 6.33
N SER A 13 13.74 18.09 5.42
CA SER A 13 12.55 18.29 4.59
C SER A 13 11.31 18.43 5.47
N LEU A 14 10.63 19.57 5.35
CA LEU A 14 9.40 19.89 6.08
C LEU A 14 8.14 19.40 5.35
N ILE A 15 8.29 18.60 4.29
CA ILE A 15 7.17 18.07 3.53
C ILE A 15 6.45 17.02 4.37
N GLU A 16 5.26 17.38 4.86
CA GLU A 16 4.39 16.47 5.62
C GLU A 16 3.35 15.78 4.73
N GLN A 17 3.08 16.31 3.54
CA GLN A 17 2.06 15.79 2.64
C GLN A 17 2.61 15.66 1.22
N LEU A 18 2.44 14.48 0.62
CA LEU A 18 2.87 14.21 -0.75
C LEU A 18 1.75 13.52 -1.51
N VAL A 19 1.44 14.04 -2.70
CA VAL A 19 0.45 13.46 -3.62
C VAL A 19 1.13 13.17 -4.94
N LEU A 20 1.20 11.89 -5.31
CA LEU A 20 1.78 11.39 -6.54
C LEU A 20 0.66 10.95 -7.48
N LYS A 21 0.36 11.77 -8.48
CA LYS A 21 -0.72 11.52 -9.44
C LYS A 21 -0.31 10.66 -10.64
N ASN A 22 1.00 10.55 -10.89
CA ASN A 22 1.55 9.80 -12.01
C ASN A 22 1.77 8.33 -11.67
N HIS A 23 1.99 7.52 -12.70
CA HIS A 23 2.51 6.17 -12.54
C HIS A 23 3.88 6.22 -11.90
N ILE A 24 4.00 5.62 -10.72
CA ILE A 24 5.25 5.51 -10.00
C ILE A 24 5.56 4.05 -9.74
N ARG A 25 6.79 3.64 -9.98
CA ARG A 25 7.25 2.31 -9.60
C ARG A 25 7.72 2.30 -8.15
N LEU A 26 7.60 1.15 -7.51
CA LEU A 26 7.97 0.96 -6.12
C LEU A 26 9.44 1.37 -5.82
N ASP A 27 10.40 1.02 -6.67
CA ASP A 27 11.82 1.44 -6.54
C ASP A 27 11.98 2.95 -6.51
N THR A 28 11.24 3.65 -7.39
CA THR A 28 11.26 5.11 -7.47
C THR A 28 10.57 5.74 -6.26
N LEU A 29 9.54 5.09 -5.71
CA LEU A 29 8.86 5.54 -4.51
C LEU A 29 9.81 5.58 -3.31
N TYR A 30 10.59 4.52 -3.07
CA TYR A 30 11.58 4.53 -1.99
C TYR A 30 12.60 5.67 -2.16
N ILE A 31 13.10 5.91 -3.37
CA ILE A 31 14.01 7.03 -3.63
C ILE A 31 13.36 8.36 -3.22
N ILE A 32 12.12 8.62 -3.65
CA ILE A 32 11.40 9.85 -3.29
C ILE A 32 11.20 9.96 -1.78
N LEU A 33 10.77 8.88 -1.13
CA LEU A 33 10.52 8.87 0.31
C LEU A 33 11.79 9.13 1.14
N SER A 34 12.97 8.79 0.62
CA SER A 34 14.24 9.12 1.27
C SER A 34 14.47 10.63 1.43
N TYR A 35 13.86 11.47 0.59
CA TYR A 35 13.96 12.94 0.67
C TYR A 35 12.86 13.60 1.50
N VAL A 36 11.85 12.84 1.96
CA VAL A 36 10.72 13.36 2.73
C VAL A 36 10.50 12.59 4.04
N PRO A 37 11.51 12.50 4.93
CA PRO A 37 11.44 11.66 6.13
C PRO A 37 10.37 12.11 7.14
N GLN A 38 9.91 13.36 7.08
CA GLN A 38 8.87 13.91 7.97
C GLN A 38 7.45 13.72 7.43
N ILE A 39 7.27 12.97 6.34
CA ILE A 39 5.95 12.77 5.71
C ILE A 39 4.94 12.16 6.69
N ARG A 40 3.75 12.74 6.74
CA ARG A 40 2.60 12.28 7.51
C ARG A 40 1.52 11.67 6.64
N ARG A 41 1.32 12.24 5.44
CA ARG A 41 0.28 11.85 4.49
C ARG A 41 0.86 11.58 3.12
N LEU A 42 0.65 10.36 2.62
CA LEU A 42 1.05 9.97 1.27
C LEU A 42 -0.16 9.51 0.47
N SER A 43 -0.36 10.05 -0.73
CA SER A 43 -1.37 9.57 -1.67
C SER A 43 -0.72 9.24 -3.01
N ILE A 44 -0.98 8.04 -3.53
CA ILE A 44 -0.42 7.54 -4.77
C ILE A 44 -1.55 7.04 -5.67
N SER A 45 -1.67 7.66 -6.85
CA SER A 45 -2.75 7.36 -7.79
C SER A 45 -2.49 6.10 -8.62
N TYR A 46 -1.24 5.69 -8.83
CA TYR A 46 -0.91 4.49 -9.60
C TYR A 46 0.46 3.95 -9.19
N LEU A 47 0.49 2.95 -8.31
CA LEU A 47 1.73 2.27 -7.92
C LEU A 47 1.96 1.03 -8.80
N LEU A 48 3.14 0.94 -9.39
CA LEU A 48 3.59 -0.17 -10.22
C LEU A 48 4.57 -1.05 -9.46
N ALA A 49 4.53 -2.36 -9.76
CA ALA A 49 5.48 -3.33 -9.25
C ALA A 49 6.92 -2.95 -9.66
N PRO A 50 7.93 -3.38 -8.88
CA PRO A 50 9.32 -3.15 -9.24
C PRO A 50 9.70 -3.85 -10.56
N GLU A 51 10.59 -3.24 -11.33
CA GLU A 51 11.05 -3.76 -12.63
C GLU A 51 11.86 -5.06 -12.51
N LYS A 52 12.52 -5.27 -11.36
CA LYS A 52 13.31 -6.48 -11.05
C LYS A 52 12.88 -7.06 -9.71
N ARG A 53 12.91 -8.39 -9.59
CA ARG A 53 12.89 -9.13 -8.31
C ARG A 53 14.24 -8.95 -7.58
N GLN A 54 14.66 -7.71 -7.36
CA GLN A 54 15.80 -7.47 -6.50
C GLN A 54 15.31 -7.49 -5.05
N ASP A 55 16.12 -8.09 -4.19
CA ASP A 55 16.02 -7.93 -2.73
C ASP A 55 16.26 -6.45 -2.42
N MET A 56 15.21 -5.65 -2.56
CA MET A 56 15.23 -4.23 -2.31
C MET A 56 15.31 -4.02 -0.79
N THR A 57 16.54 -3.94 -0.27
CA THR A 57 16.80 -3.56 1.12
C THR A 57 16.79 -2.03 1.25
N PHE A 58 15.61 -1.42 1.10
CA PHE A 58 15.45 0.00 1.39
C PHE A 58 15.14 0.18 2.88
N SER A 59 16.15 0.56 3.66
CA SER A 59 15.93 0.99 5.04
C SER A 59 15.48 2.46 5.03
N ILE A 60 14.17 2.68 4.89
CA ILE A 60 13.57 4.01 5.06
C ILE A 60 12.63 3.94 6.25
N THR A 61 12.81 4.87 7.19
CA THR A 61 11.96 4.96 8.36
C THR A 61 11.08 6.20 8.24
N LEU A 62 9.77 6.00 8.08
CA LEU A 62 8.78 7.07 8.02
C LEU A 62 7.99 7.15 9.33
N ASN A 63 8.66 7.58 10.40
CA ASN A 63 8.10 7.57 11.76
C ASN A 63 6.81 8.38 11.90
N ASN A 64 6.57 9.36 11.04
CA ASN A 64 5.40 10.24 11.14
C ASN A 64 4.26 9.85 10.20
N LEU A 65 4.46 8.85 9.35
CA LEU A 65 3.47 8.44 8.35
C LEU A 65 2.27 7.82 9.06
N THR A 66 1.14 8.54 9.00
CA THR A 66 -0.11 8.18 9.68
C THR A 66 -1.26 7.97 8.70
N TYR A 67 -1.15 8.50 7.49
CA TYR A 67 -2.15 8.36 6.44
C TYR A 67 -1.53 7.91 5.13
N MET A 68 -2.11 6.88 4.52
CA MET A 68 -1.75 6.43 3.20
C MET A 68 -2.97 6.13 2.34
N SER A 69 -2.95 6.62 1.10
CA SER A 69 -3.94 6.30 0.07
C SER A 69 -3.22 5.73 -1.15
N LEU A 70 -3.57 4.52 -1.59
CA LEU A 70 -2.97 3.87 -2.76
C LEU A 70 -4.04 3.37 -3.72
N LYS A 71 -3.75 3.51 -5.02
CA LYS A 71 -4.41 2.72 -6.06
C LYS A 71 -3.45 1.69 -6.64
N LEU A 72 -3.81 0.43 -6.50
CA LEU A 72 -2.99 -0.76 -6.72
C LEU A 72 -3.58 -1.61 -7.85
N ASN A 73 -3.44 -1.11 -9.09
CA ASN A 73 -3.88 -1.84 -10.28
C ASN A 73 -2.77 -2.81 -10.71
N TYR A 74 -3.06 -4.11 -10.76
CA TYR A 74 -2.09 -5.16 -11.11
C TYR A 74 -0.85 -5.21 -10.19
N PHE A 75 -0.98 -4.71 -8.97
CA PHE A 75 0.10 -4.73 -7.98
C PHE A 75 -0.11 -5.91 -7.02
N GLY A 76 0.69 -6.96 -7.17
CA GLY A 76 0.55 -8.19 -6.38
C GLY A 76 0.62 -7.95 -4.86
N PHE A 77 -0.22 -8.67 -4.10
CA PHE A 77 -0.34 -8.51 -2.65
C PHE A 77 0.98 -8.74 -1.90
N HIS A 78 1.84 -9.64 -2.38
CA HIS A 78 3.14 -9.88 -1.73
C HIS A 78 4.06 -8.65 -1.76
N HIS A 79 4.00 -7.83 -2.82
CA HIS A 79 4.73 -6.57 -2.85
C HIS A 79 4.13 -5.54 -1.88
N PHE A 80 2.81 -5.58 -1.70
CA PHE A 80 2.13 -4.73 -0.72
C PHE A 80 2.50 -5.12 0.71
N GLU A 81 2.61 -6.42 1.01
CA GLU A 81 3.09 -6.90 2.31
C GLU A 81 4.50 -6.38 2.63
N LEU A 82 5.40 -6.38 1.65
CA LEU A 82 6.74 -5.82 1.82
C LEU A 82 6.68 -4.32 2.10
N LEU A 83 5.91 -3.57 1.32
CA LEU A 83 5.70 -2.14 1.53
C LEU A 83 5.14 -1.84 2.94
N ALA A 84 4.18 -2.64 3.40
CA ALA A 84 3.56 -2.48 4.71
C ALA A 84 4.55 -2.77 5.85
N LYS A 85 5.37 -3.81 5.70
CA LYS A 85 6.43 -4.15 6.66
C LYS A 85 7.44 -3.03 6.82
N ASP A 86 7.77 -2.33 5.73
CA ASP A 86 8.80 -1.30 5.76
C ASP A 86 8.27 0.05 6.27
N LEU A 87 7.02 0.41 5.92
CA LEU A 87 6.57 1.78 6.05
C LEU A 87 5.40 1.99 7.01
N PHE A 88 4.62 0.97 7.37
CA PHE A 88 3.28 1.20 7.94
C PHE A 88 3.19 1.05 9.47
N HIS A 89 4.33 0.98 10.17
CA HIS A 89 4.34 0.78 11.63
C HIS A 89 3.49 1.80 12.42
N ASN A 90 3.46 3.06 11.97
CA ASN A 90 2.69 4.13 12.61
C ASN A 90 1.44 4.55 11.81
N LEU A 91 1.07 3.76 10.80
CA LEU A 91 -0.06 4.07 9.95
C LEU A 91 -1.38 3.90 10.73
N GLN A 92 -2.22 4.94 10.68
CA GLN A 92 -3.52 4.98 11.33
C GLN A 92 -4.65 4.85 10.31
N VAL A 93 -4.46 5.42 9.11
CA VAL A 93 -5.46 5.41 8.05
C VAL A 93 -4.85 4.82 6.78
N LEU A 94 -5.50 3.79 6.26
CA LEU A 94 -5.15 3.12 5.02
C LEU A 94 -6.36 3.12 4.09
N CYS A 95 -6.29 3.91 3.02
CA CYS A 95 -7.27 3.91 1.94
C CYS A 95 -6.70 3.16 0.74
N LEU A 96 -7.37 2.10 0.31
CA LEU A 96 -6.90 1.23 -0.75
C LEU A 96 -7.95 1.05 -1.83
N TYR A 97 -7.52 1.28 -3.05
CA TYR A 97 -8.24 0.88 -4.24
C TYR A 97 -7.43 -0.21 -4.94
N ALA A 98 -7.93 -1.44 -5.00
CA ALA A 98 -7.24 -2.54 -5.66
C ALA A 98 -8.08 -3.14 -6.80
N SER A 99 -7.41 -3.71 -7.79
CA SER A 99 -8.09 -4.41 -8.89
C SER A 99 -7.24 -5.55 -9.44
N ALA A 100 -7.88 -6.46 -10.17
CA ALA A 100 -7.29 -7.61 -10.89
C ALA A 100 -6.64 -8.73 -10.04
N GLU A 101 -6.20 -8.45 -8.82
CA GLU A 101 -5.52 -9.42 -7.95
C GLU A 101 -6.47 -9.98 -6.89
N ILE A 102 -6.91 -11.24 -7.03
CA ILE A 102 -7.89 -11.87 -6.12
C ILE A 102 -7.36 -12.02 -4.68
N THR A 103 -6.04 -12.04 -4.53
CA THR A 103 -5.36 -12.17 -3.23
C THR A 103 -5.66 -11.03 -2.26
N TYR A 104 -6.09 -9.86 -2.76
CA TYR A 104 -6.57 -8.74 -1.94
C TYR A 104 -7.91 -9.01 -1.24
N LEU A 105 -8.61 -10.08 -1.60
CA LEU A 105 -9.89 -10.45 -1.00
C LEU A 105 -9.74 -11.54 0.07
N ASP A 106 -8.52 -11.91 0.42
CA ASP A 106 -8.24 -12.79 1.55
C ASP A 106 -8.23 -11.96 2.85
N ALA A 107 -9.38 -11.94 3.52
CA ALA A 107 -9.56 -11.24 4.79
C ALA A 107 -8.59 -11.75 5.88
N ASN A 108 -8.33 -13.07 5.95
CA ASN A 108 -7.42 -13.61 6.97
C ASN A 108 -5.99 -13.11 6.76
N ARG A 109 -5.55 -13.06 5.50
CA ARG A 109 -4.23 -12.52 5.14
C ARG A 109 -4.11 -11.05 5.52
N TRP A 110 -5.14 -10.25 5.24
CA TRP A 110 -5.18 -8.85 5.67
C TRP A 110 -5.14 -8.70 7.19
N GLN A 111 -5.96 -9.45 7.92
CA GLN A 111 -6.00 -9.41 9.38
C GLN A 111 -4.62 -9.74 9.97
N ASN A 112 -3.96 -10.79 9.45
CA ASN A 112 -2.62 -11.17 9.87
C ASN A 112 -1.60 -10.05 9.59
N LEU A 113 -1.65 -9.43 8.40
CA LEU A 113 -0.79 -8.31 8.04
C LEU A 113 -0.98 -7.10 8.97
N ILE A 114 -2.23 -6.73 9.24
CA ILE A 114 -2.56 -5.59 10.10
C ILE A 114 -2.07 -5.84 11.53
N LEU A 115 -2.37 -7.01 12.10
CA LEU A 115 -1.97 -7.36 13.46
C LEU A 115 -0.44 -7.43 13.63
N SER A 116 0.29 -7.84 12.58
CA SER A 116 1.75 -8.02 12.65
C SER A 116 2.55 -6.76 12.30
N HIS A 117 2.06 -5.94 11.38
CA HIS A 117 2.88 -4.88 10.76
C HIS A 117 2.21 -3.50 10.76
N ILE A 118 0.90 -3.41 11.02
CA ILE A 118 0.14 -2.15 11.03
C ILE A 118 -0.67 -2.01 12.34
N PRO A 119 -0.04 -2.15 13.51
CA PRO A 119 -0.76 -2.29 14.78
C PRO A 119 -1.58 -1.06 15.17
N ASN A 120 -1.24 0.11 14.64
CA ASN A 120 -1.89 1.39 14.94
C ASN A 120 -3.04 1.73 13.99
N LEU A 121 -3.42 0.80 13.08
CA LEU A 121 -4.46 1.04 12.09
C LEU A 121 -5.84 1.17 12.76
N THR A 122 -6.47 2.33 12.59
CA THR A 122 -7.82 2.62 13.08
C THR A 122 -8.83 2.70 11.95
N ILE A 123 -8.43 3.11 10.75
CA ILE A 123 -9.30 3.22 9.58
C ILE A 123 -8.70 2.42 8.43
N PHE A 124 -9.46 1.44 7.96
CA PHE A 124 -9.17 0.61 6.81
C PHE A 124 -10.30 0.76 5.78
N ASP A 125 -10.10 1.67 4.84
CA ASP A 125 -11.01 1.90 3.73
C ASP A 125 -10.52 1.11 2.52
N PHE A 126 -11.31 0.13 2.09
CA PHE A 126 -10.92 -0.81 1.04
C PHE A 126 -11.99 -0.93 -0.04
N GLU A 127 -11.63 -0.50 -1.24
CA GLU A 127 -12.41 -0.66 -2.45
C GLU A 127 -11.73 -1.66 -3.39
N TYR A 128 -12.49 -2.66 -3.83
CA TYR A 128 -12.03 -3.63 -4.82
C TYR A 128 -12.87 -3.57 -6.09
N VAL A 129 -12.22 -3.29 -7.22
CA VAL A 129 -12.89 -3.24 -8.53
C VAL A 129 -12.64 -4.50 -9.33
N TYR A 130 -13.74 -5.17 -9.65
CA TYR A 130 -13.77 -6.35 -10.51
C TYR A 130 -13.91 -5.96 -11.98
N PHE A 131 -12.93 -6.32 -12.82
CA PHE A 131 -13.05 -6.17 -14.27
C PHE A 131 -13.93 -7.29 -14.84
N LYS A 132 -15.05 -6.91 -15.47
CA LYS A 132 -16.11 -7.80 -16.01
C LYS A 132 -15.67 -8.83 -17.08
N TRP A 133 -14.38 -8.89 -17.44
CA TRP A 133 -13.88 -9.76 -18.50
C TRP A 133 -13.71 -11.20 -18.03
N SER A 134 -13.77 -11.43 -16.71
CA SER A 134 -13.73 -12.74 -16.08
C SER A 134 -15.12 -13.40 -16.06
N LYS A 135 -15.14 -14.67 -16.47
CA LYS A 135 -16.31 -15.55 -16.67
C LYS A 135 -17.34 -15.42 -15.53
N LYS A 136 -18.64 -15.41 -15.84
CA LYS A 136 -19.78 -15.30 -14.90
C LYS A 136 -19.64 -16.07 -13.58
N ASN A 137 -18.98 -17.23 -13.58
CA ASN A 137 -18.79 -18.09 -12.41
C ASN A 137 -17.84 -17.50 -11.35
N MET A 138 -17.01 -16.52 -11.71
CA MET A 138 -16.11 -15.89 -10.75
C MET A 138 -16.86 -14.94 -9.80
N MET A 139 -17.87 -14.21 -10.28
CA MET A 139 -18.57 -13.18 -9.49
C MET A 139 -19.12 -13.70 -8.15
N SER A 140 -19.63 -14.94 -8.11
CA SER A 140 -20.11 -15.55 -6.86
C SER A 140 -18.98 -15.85 -5.88
N ALA A 141 -17.84 -16.34 -6.37
CA ALA A 141 -16.65 -16.55 -5.55
C ALA A 141 -16.14 -15.23 -4.95
N TYR A 142 -16.08 -14.16 -5.75
CA TYR A 142 -15.72 -12.81 -5.29
C TYR A 142 -16.65 -12.30 -4.17
N LYS A 143 -17.97 -12.42 -4.36
CA LYS A 143 -18.95 -12.03 -3.33
C LYS A 143 -18.77 -12.80 -2.03
N ASN A 144 -18.44 -14.09 -2.11
CA ASN A 144 -18.21 -14.89 -0.92
C ASN A 144 -16.92 -14.49 -0.18
N LEU A 145 -15.87 -14.09 -0.90
CA LEU A 145 -14.64 -13.58 -0.27
C LEU A 145 -14.87 -12.24 0.42
N ILE A 146 -15.61 -11.32 -0.19
CA ILE A 146 -15.94 -10.01 0.42
C ILE A 146 -16.72 -10.18 1.72
N LYS A 147 -17.58 -11.21 1.83
CA LYS A 147 -18.31 -11.50 3.08
C LYS A 147 -17.37 -11.78 4.25
N ASN A 148 -16.11 -12.16 4.02
CA ASN A 148 -15.16 -12.40 5.11
C ASN A 148 -14.69 -11.10 5.80
N PHE A 149 -15.01 -9.92 5.24
CA PHE A 149 -14.71 -8.60 5.82
C PHE A 149 -15.82 -8.08 6.76
N ASN A 150 -16.53 -8.98 7.46
CA ASN A 150 -17.70 -8.62 8.29
C ASN A 150 -17.62 -9.02 9.76
N CYS A 151 -16.50 -9.61 10.21
CA CYS A 151 -16.31 -9.90 11.63
C CYS A 151 -16.01 -8.61 12.43
N SER A 152 -16.05 -8.69 13.76
CA SER A 152 -15.83 -7.53 14.65
C SER A 152 -14.53 -6.80 14.36
N PHE A 153 -13.47 -7.54 14.03
CA PHE A 153 -12.18 -6.97 13.63
C PHE A 153 -12.29 -5.93 12.51
N TRP A 154 -13.14 -6.19 11.51
CA TRP A 154 -13.34 -5.29 10.36
C TRP A 154 -14.29 -4.16 10.67
N ILE A 155 -15.40 -4.44 11.37
CA ILE A 155 -16.42 -3.44 11.71
C ILE A 155 -15.82 -2.33 12.56
N GLU A 156 -14.92 -2.65 13.48
CA GLU A 156 -14.23 -1.67 14.34
C GLU A 156 -13.25 -0.76 13.58
N ARG A 157 -12.93 -1.08 12.32
CA ARG A 157 -11.92 -0.40 11.50
C ARG A 157 -12.47 0.21 10.20
N GLN A 158 -13.79 0.23 10.02
CA GLN A 158 -14.47 0.82 8.85
C GLN A 158 -14.75 2.32 9.05
#